data_AF-A0A9W7TVK6-F1
#
_entry.id   AF-A0A9W7TVK6-F1
#
_cell.length_a   1.000
_cell.length_b   1.000
_cell.length_c   1.000
_cell.angle_alpha   90.00
_cell.angle_beta   90.00
_cell.angle_gamma   90.00
#
_symmetry.space_group_name_H-M   'P 1'
#
loop_
_entity.id
_entity.type
_entity.pdbx_description
1 polymer ?
#
loop_
_entity_poly.entity_id
_entity_poly.type
_entity_poly.pdbx_seq_one_letter_code
_entity_poly.pdbx_strand_id
1 'polypeptide(L)'
;METTEKSARKSFVVMFNLIGWMVLISATALGIIHFHECPVQPNLPTYLIVIGAGGLLSMLLMYLRNTMDDCLLVRFCSVFLLMLFVFIVCWFFTGSYWIYSIYPPSYDVTNTTNHCHRTLYLFAFWFNNLCFLCVS
;
A
#
# COMPACT_ATOMS: atom_id res chain seq x y z
N MET A 1 -5.33 -34.41 -14.26
CA MET A 1 -4.58 -33.21 -14.69
C MET A 1 -5.32 -31.91 -14.34
N GLU A 2 -6.66 -31.83 -14.39
CA GLU A 2 -7.40 -30.63 -13.92
C GLU A 2 -7.29 -30.34 -12.41
N THR A 3 -7.17 -31.37 -11.57
CA THR A 3 -7.07 -31.22 -10.10
C THR A 3 -5.72 -30.66 -9.65
N THR A 4 -4.64 -31.00 -10.36
CA THR A 4 -3.28 -30.49 -10.10
C THR A 4 -3.13 -29.01 -10.48
N GLU A 5 -3.76 -28.56 -11.58
CA GLU A 5 -3.72 -27.14 -11.99
C GLU A 5 -4.50 -26.23 -11.03
N LYS A 6 -5.68 -26.67 -10.58
CA LYS A 6 -6.48 -25.93 -9.59
C LYS A 6 -5.76 -25.82 -8.24
N SER A 7 -5.02 -26.86 -7.85
CA SER A 7 -4.22 -26.86 -6.60
C SER A 7 -3.03 -25.90 -6.68
N ALA A 8 -2.27 -25.93 -7.78
CA ALA A 8 -1.15 -25.01 -8.01
C ALA A 8 -1.61 -23.55 -8.07
N ARG A 9 -2.73 -23.28 -8.76
CA ARG A 9 -3.33 -21.94 -8.85
C ARG A 9 -3.74 -21.38 -7.49
N LYS A 10 -4.38 -22.20 -6.64
CA LYS A 10 -4.74 -21.79 -5.28
C LYS A 10 -3.50 -21.49 -4.43
N SER A 11 -2.49 -22.34 -4.49
CA SER A 11 -1.24 -22.15 -3.74
C SER A 11 -0.53 -20.85 -4.14
N PHE A 12 -0.46 -20.57 -5.44
CA PHE A 12 0.12 -19.33 -5.97
C PHE A 12 -0.63 -18.08 -5.47
N VAL A 13 -1.96 -18.10 -5.49
CA VAL A 13 -2.80 -16.98 -5.00
C VAL A 13 -2.58 -16.77 -3.50
N VAL A 14 -2.47 -17.82 -2.70
CA VAL A 14 -2.21 -17.72 -1.25
C VAL A 14 -0.83 -17.10 -0.99
N MET A 15 0.20 -17.53 -1.72
CA MET A 15 1.54 -16.94 -1.57
C MET A 15 1.54 -15.45 -1.90
N PHE A 16 0.96 -15.04 -3.04
CA PHE A 16 0.87 -13.63 -3.42
C PHE A 16 0.11 -12.80 -2.39
N ASN A 17 -0.98 -13.34 -1.86
CA ASN A 17 -1.76 -12.69 -0.82
C ASN A 17 -0.91 -12.46 0.44
N LEU A 18 -0.27 -13.50 0.98
CA LEU A 18 0.58 -13.42 2.17
C LEU A 18 1.73 -12.41 2.01
N ILE A 19 2.37 -12.38 0.84
CA ILE A 19 3.43 -11.41 0.54
C ILE A 19 2.86 -9.99 0.56
N GLY A 20 1.70 -9.77 -0.07
CA GLY A 20 1.00 -8.48 -0.03
C GLY A 20 0.73 -7.98 1.39
N TRP A 21 0.28 -8.86 2.29
CA TRP A 21 0.05 -8.51 3.70
C TRP A 21 1.33 -8.03 4.41
N MET A 22 2.44 -8.75 4.24
CA MET A 22 3.72 -8.38 4.86
C MET A 22 4.21 -7.01 4.37
N VAL A 23 3.96 -6.69 3.09
CA VAL A 23 4.35 -5.41 2.49
C VAL A 23 3.46 -4.27 3.02
N LEU A 24 2.15 -4.47 3.14
CA LEU A 24 1.24 -3.45 3.69
C LEU A 24 1.55 -3.14 5.16
N ILE A 25 1.89 -4.17 5.95
CA ILE A 25 2.27 -4.00 7.36
C ILE A 25 3.59 -3.22 7.47
N SER A 26 4.60 -3.57 6.68
CA SER A 26 5.88 -2.85 6.70
C SER A 26 5.74 -1.41 6.20
N ALA A 27 4.91 -1.15 5.19
CA ALA A 27 4.58 0.20 4.74
C ALA A 27 3.94 1.05 5.85
N THR A 28 2.99 0.48 6.59
CA THR A 28 2.31 1.17 7.70
C THR A 28 3.28 1.44 8.86
N ALA A 29 4.11 0.45 9.22
CA ALA A 29 5.09 0.58 10.30
C ALA A 29 6.14 1.66 9.98
N LEU A 30 6.70 1.65 8.75
CA LEU A 30 7.66 2.67 8.32
C LEU A 30 7.02 4.07 8.28
N GLY A 31 5.77 4.17 7.83
CA GLY A 31 5.03 5.43 7.83
C GLY A 31 4.80 6.00 9.24
N ILE A 32 4.48 5.15 10.23
CA ILE A 32 4.27 5.57 11.63
C ILE A 32 5.58 5.93 12.31
N ILE A 33 6.60 5.07 12.21
CA ILE A 33 7.85 5.22 12.96
C ILE A 33 8.64 6.43 12.46
N HIS A 34 8.65 6.69 11.15
CA HIS A 34 9.46 7.75 10.54
C HIS A 34 8.63 8.99 10.20
N PHE A 35 7.41 9.11 10.74
CA PHE A 35 6.53 10.27 10.51
C PHE A 35 7.18 11.60 10.90
N HIS A 36 8.04 11.58 11.93
CA HIS A 36 8.64 12.78 12.53
C HIS A 36 10.06 13.12 12.03
N GLU A 37 10.68 12.26 11.22
CA GLU A 37 12.11 12.38 10.87
C GLU A 37 12.37 12.86 9.43
N CYS A 38 11.34 13.20 8.64
CA CYS A 38 11.51 13.73 7.28
C CYS A 38 10.88 15.13 7.11
N PRO A 39 11.59 16.22 7.43
CA PRO A 39 11.13 17.60 7.18
C PRO A 39 11.05 17.97 5.68
N VAL A 40 11.69 17.19 4.81
CA VAL A 40 11.78 17.45 3.36
C VAL A 40 10.42 17.31 2.67
N GLN A 41 9.65 16.28 3.03
CA GLN A 41 8.31 16.06 2.48
C GLN A 41 7.42 15.32 3.49
N PRO A 42 6.56 16.04 4.23
CA PRO A 42 5.66 15.43 5.22
C PRO A 42 4.56 14.56 4.61
N ASN A 43 4.34 14.66 3.29
CA ASN A 43 3.27 13.92 2.60
C ASN A 43 3.67 12.48 2.23
N LEU A 44 4.96 12.16 2.23
CA LEU A 44 5.45 10.82 1.89
C LEU A 44 5.08 9.76 2.95
N PRO A 45 5.26 9.99 4.26
CA PRO A 45 4.78 9.05 5.29
C PRO A 45 3.26 8.85 5.24
N THR A 46 2.49 9.92 5.03
CA THR A 46 1.02 9.85 4.88
C THR A 46 0.62 9.00 3.68
N TYR A 47 1.39 9.06 2.58
CA TYR A 47 1.18 8.21 1.42
C TYR A 47 1.21 6.71 1.77
N LEU A 48 2.28 6.28 2.45
CA LEU A 48 2.46 4.88 2.86
C LEU A 48 1.38 4.42 3.85
N ILE A 49 1.01 5.29 4.80
CA ILE A 49 -0.04 4.98 5.79
C ILE A 49 -1.38 4.76 5.10
N VAL A 50 -1.78 5.63 4.18
CA VAL A 50 -3.07 5.53 3.50
C VAL A 50 -3.16 4.28 2.62
N ILE A 51 -2.08 3.89 1.94
CA ILE A 51 -2.04 2.63 1.18
C ILE A 51 -2.12 1.42 2.13
N GLY A 52 -1.31 1.40 3.19
CA GLY A 52 -1.29 0.31 4.16
C GLY A 52 -2.63 0.13 4.87
N ALA A 53 -3.15 1.21 5.45
CA ALA A 53 -4.42 1.21 6.17
C ALA A 53 -5.61 0.98 5.24
N GLY A 54 -5.62 1.56 4.04
CA GLY A 54 -6.67 1.34 3.04
C GLY A 54 -6.74 -0.13 2.60
N GLY A 55 -5.59 -0.78 2.42
CA GLY A 55 -5.51 -2.22 2.13
C GLY A 55 -6.05 -3.09 3.27
N LEU A 56 -5.64 -2.81 4.52
CA LEU A 56 -6.14 -3.52 5.71
C LEU A 56 -7.65 -3.34 5.88
N LEU A 57 -8.15 -2.11 5.70
CA LEU A 57 -9.57 -1.80 5.77
C LEU A 57 -10.37 -2.52 4.68
N SER A 58 -9.82 -2.58 3.46
CA SER A 58 -10.43 -3.32 2.34
C SER A 58 -10.56 -4.81 2.66
N MET A 59 -9.52 -5.41 3.26
CA MET A 59 -9.55 -6.81 3.68
C MET A 59 -10.58 -7.07 4.77
N LEU A 60 -10.66 -6.17 5.77
CA LEU A 60 -11.67 -6.25 6.83
C LEU A 60 -13.09 -6.19 6.26
N LEU A 61 -13.35 -5.30 5.30
CA LEU A 61 -14.66 -5.17 4.64
C LEU A 61 -15.00 -6.40 3.77
N MET A 62 -14.02 -7.00 3.09
CA MET A 62 -14.23 -8.25 2.37
C MET A 62 -14.58 -9.40 3.32
N TYR A 63 -13.92 -9.46 4.48
CA TYR A 63 -14.23 -10.45 5.50
C TYR A 63 -15.65 -10.26 6.05
N LEU A 64 -16.02 -9.02 6.43
CA LEU A 64 -17.37 -8.68 6.88
C LEU A 64 -18.42 -9.02 5.83
N ARG A 65 -18.16 -8.71 4.56
CA ARG A 65 -19.05 -9.09 3.44
C ARG A 65 -19.30 -10.60 3.35
N ASN A 66 -18.31 -11.42 3.67
CA ASN A 66 -18.40 -12.87 3.55
C ASN A 66 -19.01 -13.55 4.78
N THR A 67 -19.02 -12.88 5.93
CA THR A 67 -19.57 -13.39 7.19
C THR A 67 -21.01 -12.95 7.45
N MET A 68 -21.42 -11.80 6.92
CA MET A 68 -22.73 -11.20 7.22
C MET A 68 -23.76 -11.58 6.15
N ASP A 69 -24.92 -12.09 6.58
CA ASP A 69 -26.08 -12.40 5.72
C ASP A 69 -26.98 -11.17 5.45
N ASP A 70 -26.70 -10.03 6.10
CA ASP A 70 -27.47 -8.79 5.96
C ASP A 70 -27.26 -8.13 4.59
N CYS A 71 -28.26 -8.25 3.72
CA CYS A 71 -28.23 -7.72 2.34
C CYS A 71 -27.92 -6.20 2.28
N LEU A 72 -28.41 -5.42 3.25
CA LEU A 72 -28.15 -3.99 3.32
C LEU A 72 -26.67 -3.70 3.66
N LEU A 73 -26.12 -4.35 4.68
CA LEU A 73 -24.73 -4.17 5.10
C LEU A 73 -23.74 -4.65 4.04
N VAL A 74 -24.04 -5.75 3.35
CA VAL A 74 -23.27 -6.27 2.20
C VAL A 74 -23.21 -5.24 1.07
N ARG A 75 -24.33 -4.57 0.78
CA ARG A 75 -24.39 -3.53 -0.25
C ARG A 75 -23.57 -2.30 0.14
N PHE A 76 -23.67 -1.86 1.39
CA PHE A 76 -22.83 -0.77 1.93
C PHE A 76 -21.35 -1.12 1.91
N CYS A 77 -20.95 -2.32 2.36
CA CYS A 77 -19.57 -2.79 2.27
C CYS A 77 -19.08 -2.83 0.82
N SER A 78 -19.89 -3.29 -0.12
CA SER A 78 -19.52 -3.33 -1.54
C SER A 78 -19.29 -1.94 -2.13
N VAL A 79 -20.14 -0.97 -1.81
CA VAL A 79 -19.98 0.42 -2.29
C VAL A 79 -18.75 1.06 -1.65
N PHE A 80 -18.55 0.86 -0.35
CA PHE A 80 -17.40 1.42 0.37
C PHE A 80 -16.08 0.79 -0.09
N LEU A 81 -16.05 -0.51 -0.37
CA LEU A 81 -14.92 -1.20 -0.99
C LEU A 81 -14.58 -0.62 -2.36
N LEU A 82 -15.57 -0.37 -3.21
CA LEU A 82 -15.37 0.24 -4.52
C LEU A 82 -14.78 1.65 -4.37
N MET A 83 -15.33 2.45 -3.44
CA MET A 83 -14.86 3.80 -3.18
C MET A 83 -13.41 3.81 -2.67
N LEU A 84 -13.07 2.93 -1.73
CA LEU A 84 -11.70 2.76 -1.24
C LEU A 84 -10.75 2.34 -2.34
N PHE A 85 -11.16 1.43 -3.23
CA PHE A 85 -10.32 0.99 -4.34
C PHE A 85 -9.98 2.14 -5.29
N VAL A 86 -10.99 2.92 -5.71
CA VAL A 86 -10.78 4.10 -6.56
C VAL A 86 -9.90 5.12 -5.86
N PHE A 87 -10.14 5.37 -4.57
CA PHE A 87 -9.34 6.29 -3.77
C PHE A 87 -7.88 5.86 -3.70
N ILE A 88 -7.60 4.57 -3.44
CA ILE A 88 -6.24 4.02 -3.40
C ILE A 88 -5.54 4.18 -4.75
N VAL A 89 -6.25 3.95 -5.86
CA VAL A 89 -5.69 4.13 -7.21
C VAL A 89 -5.32 5.60 -7.47
N CYS A 90 -6.22 6.55 -7.18
CA CYS A 90 -5.91 7.98 -7.32
C CYS A 90 -4.75 8.41 -6.42
N TRP A 91 -4.72 7.86 -5.21
CA TRP A 91 -3.67 8.13 -4.24
C TRP A 91 -2.32 7.60 -4.70
N PHE A 92 -2.30 6.42 -5.34
CA PHE A 92 -1.10 5.81 -5.93
C PHE A 92 -0.43 6.71 -6.98
N PHE A 93 -1.20 7.30 -7.90
CA PHE A 93 -0.68 8.29 -8.84
C PHE A 93 -0.13 9.53 -8.13
N THR A 94 -0.79 9.96 -7.07
CA THR A 94 -0.37 11.14 -6.28
C THR A 94 0.94 10.88 -5.53
N GLY A 95 1.10 9.70 -4.93
CA GLY A 95 2.36 9.33 -4.29
C GLY A 95 3.50 9.12 -5.26
N SER A 96 3.22 8.63 -6.47
CA SER A 96 4.21 8.61 -7.55
C SER A 96 4.76 10.01 -7.82
N TYR A 97 3.89 11.02 -7.92
CA TYR A 97 4.30 12.42 -8.07
C TYR A 97 5.17 12.92 -6.90
N TRP A 98 4.79 12.59 -5.65
CA TRP A 98 5.60 12.96 -4.49
C TRP A 98 6.98 12.32 -4.49
N ILE A 99 7.08 11.03 -4.84
CA ILE A 99 8.36 10.34 -4.98
C ILE A 99 9.25 11.03 -6.04
N TYR A 100 8.70 11.33 -7.22
CA TYR A 100 9.46 12.00 -8.28
C TYR A 100 9.83 13.44 -7.95
N SER A 101 9.03 14.14 -7.14
CA SER A 101 9.32 15.51 -6.72
C SER A 101 10.56 15.64 -5.84
N ILE A 102 11.02 14.57 -5.17
CA ILE A 102 12.25 14.56 -4.36
C ILE A 102 13.47 14.12 -5.18
N TYR A 103 13.29 13.69 -6.44
CA TYR A 103 14.39 13.22 -7.26
C TYR A 103 15.16 14.39 -7.89
N PRO A 104 16.49 14.53 -7.70
CA PRO A 104 17.40 13.67 -6.95
C PRO A 104 17.44 13.98 -5.43
N PRO A 105 17.43 12.97 -4.56
CA PRO A 105 17.53 13.18 -3.12
C PRO A 105 18.93 13.68 -2.73
N SER A 106 19.01 14.75 -1.92
CA SER A 106 20.26 15.19 -1.31
C SER A 106 20.60 14.30 -0.10
N TYR A 107 21.66 13.50 -0.20
CA TYR A 107 22.09 12.55 0.85
C TYR A 107 23.09 13.14 1.86
N ASP A 108 23.25 14.46 1.93
CA ASP A 108 24.29 15.12 2.73
C ASP A 108 23.97 15.13 4.23
N VAL A 109 24.69 14.32 5.01
CA VAL A 109 24.57 14.09 6.48
C VAL A 109 24.73 15.35 7.34
N THR A 110 25.20 16.45 6.75
CA THR A 110 25.50 17.72 7.45
C THR A 110 24.36 18.73 7.43
N ASN A 111 23.33 18.54 6.60
CA ASN A 111 22.16 19.42 6.54
C ASN A 111 20.95 18.76 7.23
N THR A 112 20.75 19.09 8.50
CA THR A 112 19.65 18.63 9.37
C THR A 112 18.24 18.93 8.86
N THR A 113 18.11 19.73 7.81
CA THR A 113 16.84 20.12 7.18
C THR A 113 16.46 19.28 5.96
N ASN A 114 17.42 18.55 5.36
CA ASN A 114 17.22 17.80 4.12
C ASN A 114 17.40 16.27 4.24
N HIS A 115 17.34 15.73 5.45
CA HIS A 115 17.42 14.29 5.66
C HIS A 115 16.05 13.65 5.53
N CYS A 116 15.92 12.70 4.61
CA CYS A 116 14.90 11.67 4.73
C CYS A 116 15.58 10.30 4.72
N HIS A 117 15.14 9.40 5.60
CA HIS A 117 15.73 8.07 5.74
C HIS A 117 15.70 7.34 4.40
N ARG A 118 16.90 7.06 3.86
CA ARG A 118 17.12 6.39 2.57
C ARG A 118 16.22 5.16 2.38
N THR A 119 16.05 4.36 3.44
CA THR A 119 15.22 3.16 3.44
C THR A 119 13.74 3.43 3.11
N LEU A 120 13.15 4.51 3.64
CA LEU A 120 11.74 4.83 3.43
C LEU A 120 11.48 5.26 1.98
N TYR A 121 12.36 6.12 1.44
CA TYR A 121 12.28 6.54 0.04
C TYR A 121 12.45 5.36 -0.92
N LEU A 122 13.48 4.52 -0.71
CA LEU A 122 13.71 3.34 -1.55
C LEU A 122 12.53 2.37 -1.46
N PHE A 123 12.01 2.12 -0.25
CA PHE A 123 10.85 1.27 -0.07
C PHE A 123 9.63 1.79 -0.85
N ALA A 124 9.31 3.08 -0.73
CA ALA A 124 8.21 3.71 -1.45
C ALA A 124 8.39 3.61 -2.97
N PHE A 125 9.59 3.90 -3.47
CA PHE A 125 9.92 3.85 -4.89
C PHE A 125 9.80 2.44 -5.49
N TRP A 126 10.38 1.44 -4.81
CA TRP A 126 10.32 0.05 -5.26
C TRP A 126 8.91 -0.52 -5.14
N PHE A 127 8.21 -0.23 -4.05
CA PHE A 127 6.81 -0.62 -3.87
C PHE A 127 5.95 -0.07 -5.00
N ASN A 128 6.10 1.22 -5.33
CA ASN A 128 5.35 1.86 -6.40
C ASN A 128 5.63 1.23 -7.77
N ASN A 129 6.91 1.00 -8.12
CA ASN A 129 7.27 0.35 -9.37
C ASN A 129 6.76 -1.09 -9.46
N LEU A 130 6.86 -1.87 -8.38
CA LEU A 130 6.35 -3.24 -8.34
C LEU A 130 4.83 -3.28 -8.52
N CYS A 131 4.09 -2.38 -7.86
CA CYS A 131 2.65 -2.28 -8.06
C CYS A 131 2.28 -1.93 -9.51
N PHE A 132 2.98 -0.98 -10.14
CA PHE A 132 2.79 -0.66 -11.56
C PHE A 132 3.03 -1.88 -12.47
N LEU A 133 4.11 -2.63 -12.23
CA LEU A 133 4.43 -3.84 -12.97
C LEU A 133 3.42 -4.96 -12.75
N CYS A 134 2.82 -5.09 -11.56
CA CYS A 134 1.79 -6.10 -11.31
C CYS A 134 0.44 -5.77 -11.94
N VAL A 135 0.16 -4.49 -12.20
CA VAL A 135 -1.08 -4.04 -12.86
C VAL A 135 -0.98 -4.12 -14.39
N SER A 136 0.24 -3.99 -14.94
CA SER A 136 0.54 -3.99 -16.38
C SER A 136 0.64 -5.40 -16.95
#